data_AF-A0A418WDV2-F1
#
_entry.id   AF-A0A418WDV2-F1
#
_cell.length_a   1.000
_cell.length_b   1.000
_cell.length_c   1.000
_cell.angle_alpha   90.00
_cell.angle_beta   90.00
_cell.angle_gamma   90.00
#
_symmetry.space_group_name_H-M   'P 1'
#
loop_
_entity.id
_entity.type
_entity.pdbx_description
1 polymer ?
#
loop_
_entity_poly.entity_id
_entity_poly.type
_entity_poly.pdbx_seq_one_letter_code
_entity_poly.pdbx_strand_id
1 'polypeptide(L)'
;MTSQLVATTRAGQVHALGAGGQPVTLAYDQIAQYLRRNLSPDHAALLAEPNFDPGRGQIDWYAPGDGPVRRLIDLGPEERAPIEDRLATLSGEIRVKGEALAASRDSGERLMGQMLASALEIPSPEHVLVVGDKPVLTGWGNVTEGVGAARGVLTRFRKGVVPPPAPPLPPTPPVAPVIVAPPPPPGRFPWWLAALFALLLLLAVLLWWLWPRILAFFVIPEPVCGINPDEIALIEERDAEAAREAVLQRELADLERRIAEKRLACEPPPPPPPPPPHHRHRHHRHHRRHPRRCRHPHRRLHHPRRLRPHRRGPKTTAGSNVTAASKARCR
;
A
#
# COMPACT_ATOMS: atom_id res chain seq x y z
N MET A 1 -15.35 14.52 -9.30
CA MET A 1 -14.52 15.59 -8.74
C MET A 1 -13.16 15.44 -9.36
N THR A 2 -12.74 16.43 -10.13
CA THR A 2 -11.40 16.52 -10.71
C THR A 2 -10.38 16.73 -9.58
N SER A 3 -9.25 16.06 -9.68
CA SER A 3 -8.11 16.20 -8.77
C SER A 3 -6.92 16.68 -9.60
N GLN A 4 -6.22 17.72 -9.14
CA GLN A 4 -5.09 18.31 -9.86
C GLN A 4 -3.81 18.24 -9.03
N LEU A 5 -2.66 18.16 -9.71
CA LEU A 5 -1.34 18.23 -9.07
C LEU A 5 -1.13 19.66 -8.53
N VAL A 6 -0.86 19.78 -7.23
CA VAL A 6 -0.66 21.08 -6.56
C VAL A 6 0.78 21.31 -6.10
N ALA A 7 1.54 20.25 -5.81
CA ALA A 7 2.95 20.35 -5.43
C ALA A 7 3.67 19.02 -5.64
N THR A 8 5.01 19.07 -5.66
CA THR A 8 5.87 17.90 -5.56
C THR A 8 6.90 18.14 -4.46
N THR A 9 7.06 17.19 -3.55
CA THR A 9 8.07 17.22 -2.48
C THR A 9 9.07 16.10 -2.69
N ARG A 10 10.37 16.39 -2.55
CA ARG A 10 11.41 15.35 -2.62
C ARG A 10 11.60 14.68 -1.26
N ALA A 11 11.71 13.36 -1.24
CA ALA A 11 11.81 12.58 -0.01
C ALA A 11 13.06 12.93 0.82
N GLY A 12 14.17 13.31 0.19
CA GLY A 12 15.41 13.73 0.87
C GLY A 12 15.46 15.19 1.33
N GLN A 13 14.31 15.88 1.41
CA GLN A 13 14.20 17.25 1.93
C GLN A 13 13.35 17.31 3.21
N VAL A 14 12.64 16.23 3.51
CA VAL A 14 11.64 16.18 4.57
C VAL A 14 11.78 14.89 5.35
N HIS A 15 11.54 14.95 6.65
CA HIS A 15 11.54 13.79 7.51
C HIS A 15 10.11 13.35 7.80
N ALA A 16 9.75 12.14 7.36
CA ALA A 16 8.43 11.58 7.56
C ALA A 16 8.16 11.25 9.03
N LEU A 17 7.04 11.72 9.55
CA LEU A 17 6.53 11.33 10.85
C LEU A 17 5.81 9.99 10.74
N GLY A 18 6.00 9.16 11.77
CA GLY A 18 5.41 7.83 11.84
C GLY A 18 4.33 7.70 12.91
N ALA A 19 3.34 6.87 12.63
CA ALA A 19 2.39 6.34 13.63
C ALA A 19 2.29 4.82 13.43
N GLY A 20 2.41 4.05 14.50
CA GLY A 20 2.39 2.58 14.40
C GLY A 20 3.51 1.97 13.54
N GLY A 21 4.64 2.67 13.39
CA GLY A 21 5.81 2.18 12.64
C GLY A 21 5.78 2.41 11.13
N GLN A 22 4.82 3.18 10.60
CA GLN A 22 4.75 3.56 9.19
C GLN A 22 4.62 5.08 9.02
N PRO A 23 5.14 5.67 7.92
CA PRO A 23 4.89 7.05 7.56
C PRO A 23 3.39 7.37 7.53
N VAL A 24 2.98 8.45 8.18
CA VAL A 24 1.55 8.83 8.29
C VAL A 24 0.97 9.20 6.93
N THR A 25 1.81 9.64 5.99
CA THR A 25 1.43 9.90 4.60
C THR A 25 0.86 8.68 3.86
N LEU A 26 1.32 7.46 4.20
CA LEU A 26 0.76 6.23 3.64
C LEU A 26 -0.66 5.92 4.15
N ALA A 27 -1.06 6.52 5.27
CA ALA A 27 -2.38 6.34 5.86
C ALA A 27 -3.42 7.37 5.34
N TYR A 28 -3.15 8.04 4.21
CA TYR A 28 -4.03 9.08 3.65
C TYR A 28 -5.49 8.63 3.56
N ASP A 29 -5.77 7.48 2.92
CA ASP A 29 -7.14 7.01 2.74
C ASP A 29 -7.86 6.79 4.08
N GLN A 30 -7.16 6.22 5.06
CA GLN A 30 -7.70 6.00 6.39
C GLN A 30 -8.03 7.33 7.08
N ILE A 31 -7.11 8.29 7.04
CA ILE A 31 -7.27 9.62 7.64
C ILE A 31 -8.40 10.38 6.94
N ALA A 32 -8.36 10.48 5.60
CA ALA A 32 -9.34 11.20 4.82
C ALA A 32 -10.75 10.61 5.01
N GLN A 33 -10.88 9.28 5.00
CA GLN A 33 -12.16 8.61 5.25
C GLN A 33 -12.64 8.83 6.69
N TYR A 34 -11.74 8.83 7.68
CA TYR A 34 -12.09 9.16 9.06
C TYR A 34 -12.60 10.60 9.19
N LEU A 35 -11.90 11.57 8.61
CA LEU A 35 -12.27 12.99 8.63
C LEU A 35 -13.61 13.25 7.94
N ARG A 36 -13.86 12.64 6.76
CA ARG A 36 -15.15 12.74 6.05
C ARG A 36 -16.32 12.26 6.90
N ARG A 37 -16.13 11.16 7.65
CA ARG A 37 -17.19 10.55 8.47
C ARG A 37 -17.45 11.28 9.78
N ASN A 38 -16.40 11.80 10.42
CA ASN A 38 -16.47 12.27 11.80
C ASN A 38 -16.46 13.80 11.93
N LEU A 39 -16.04 14.52 10.90
CA LEU A 39 -16.03 15.98 10.85
C LEU A 39 -16.79 16.46 9.61
N SER A 40 -16.11 16.65 8.48
CA SER A 40 -16.77 17.00 7.21
C SER A 40 -15.88 16.68 6.00
N PRO A 41 -16.44 16.68 4.77
CA PRO A 41 -15.65 16.55 3.55
C PRO A 41 -14.58 17.63 3.38
N ASP A 42 -14.82 18.86 3.87
CA ASP A 42 -13.86 19.95 3.81
C ASP A 42 -12.64 19.69 4.72
N HIS A 43 -12.80 19.00 5.85
CA HIS A 43 -11.68 18.60 6.70
C HIS A 43 -10.75 17.60 6.00
N ALA A 44 -11.33 16.67 5.23
CA ALA A 44 -10.52 15.74 4.45
C ALA A 44 -9.87 16.43 3.25
N ALA A 45 -10.55 17.39 2.63
CA ALA A 45 -10.01 18.18 1.52
C ALA A 45 -8.86 19.12 1.94
N LEU A 46 -8.67 19.35 3.25
CA LEU A 46 -7.51 20.06 3.77
C LEU A 46 -6.20 19.31 3.50
N LEU A 47 -6.22 17.97 3.43
CA LEU A 47 -5.02 17.16 3.18
C LEU A 47 -4.93 16.81 1.70
N ALA A 48 -3.85 17.22 1.04
CA ALA A 48 -3.56 16.77 -0.32
C ALA A 48 -3.30 15.26 -0.35
N GLU A 49 -3.79 14.58 -1.38
CA GLU A 49 -3.56 13.16 -1.62
C GLU A 49 -2.09 12.94 -2.05
N PRO A 50 -1.33 12.11 -1.33
CA PRO A 50 0.05 11.79 -1.68
C PRO A 50 0.08 10.68 -2.72
N ASN A 51 0.72 10.94 -3.85
CA ASN A 51 1.09 9.94 -4.84
C ASN A 51 2.61 9.76 -4.82
N PHE A 52 3.06 8.58 -4.42
CA PHE A 52 4.48 8.28 -4.27
C PHE A 52 5.06 7.83 -5.60
N ASP A 53 6.18 8.44 -6.00
CA ASP A 53 7.02 7.97 -7.11
C ASP A 53 8.37 7.50 -6.55
N PRO A 54 8.52 6.20 -6.22
CA PRO A 54 9.76 5.64 -5.70
C PRO A 54 10.91 5.73 -6.71
N GLY A 55 10.60 5.71 -8.02
CA GLY A 55 11.60 5.80 -9.08
C GLY A 55 12.27 7.18 -9.13
N ARG A 56 11.54 8.23 -8.75
CA ARG A 56 12.05 9.61 -8.69
C ARG A 56 12.35 10.10 -7.26
N GLY A 57 12.05 9.31 -6.23
CA GLY A 57 12.29 9.67 -4.83
C GLY A 57 11.48 10.89 -4.38
N GLN A 58 10.25 11.02 -4.84
CA GLN A 58 9.40 12.21 -4.63
C GLN A 58 7.94 11.82 -4.42
N ILE A 59 7.20 12.76 -3.83
CA ILE A 59 5.77 12.66 -3.54
C ILE A 59 5.08 13.78 -4.31
N ASP A 60 4.19 13.40 -5.21
CA ASP A 60 3.30 14.32 -5.90
C ASP A 60 2.02 14.48 -5.09
N TRP A 61 1.63 15.72 -4.83
CA TRP A 61 0.48 16.06 -4.00
C TRP A 61 -0.68 16.51 -4.86
N TYR A 62 -1.83 15.87 -4.69
CA TYR A 62 -3.04 16.15 -5.46
C TYR A 62 -4.14 16.73 -4.58
N ALA A 63 -4.93 17.65 -5.11
CA ALA A 63 -6.04 18.25 -4.37
C ALA A 63 -7.32 18.32 -5.21
N PRO A 64 -8.49 18.18 -4.58
CA PRO A 64 -9.77 18.29 -5.28
C PRO A 64 -10.06 19.74 -5.70
N GLY A 65 -10.59 19.89 -6.92
CA GLY A 65 -11.01 21.18 -7.48
C GLY A 65 -10.14 21.63 -8.64
N ASP A 66 -10.66 22.58 -9.39
CA ASP A 66 -10.01 23.17 -10.56
C ASP A 66 -9.74 24.66 -10.30
N GLY A 67 -8.61 25.16 -10.80
CA GLY A 67 -8.24 26.57 -10.66
C GLY A 67 -6.77 26.78 -10.29
N PRO A 68 -6.31 28.04 -10.25
CA PRO A 68 -4.92 28.36 -9.99
C PRO A 68 -4.50 27.96 -8.57
N VAL A 69 -3.33 27.34 -8.47
CA VAL A 69 -2.69 26.97 -7.20
C VAL A 69 -1.77 28.11 -6.78
N ARG A 70 -2.01 28.68 -5.59
CA ARG A 70 -1.19 29.76 -5.03
C ARG A 70 -0.72 29.39 -3.62
N ARG A 71 0.47 29.81 -3.20
CA ARG A 71 0.89 29.66 -1.80
C ARG A 71 0.15 30.68 -0.95
N LEU A 72 -0.30 30.28 0.23
CA LEU A 72 -1.03 31.17 1.14
C LEU A 72 -0.20 32.42 1.48
N ILE A 73 1.13 32.25 1.61
CA ILE A 73 2.06 33.34 1.94
C ILE A 73 2.28 34.35 0.80
N ASP A 74 1.86 34.02 -0.43
CA ASP A 74 1.99 34.89 -1.60
C ASP A 74 0.70 35.71 -1.84
N LEU A 75 -0.39 35.45 -1.09
CA LEU A 75 -1.66 36.17 -1.21
C LEU A 75 -1.62 37.54 -0.51
N GLY A 76 -2.36 38.53 -1.02
CA GLY A 76 -2.53 39.81 -0.34
C GLY A 76 -3.26 39.67 1.01
N PRO A 77 -3.07 40.58 1.98
CA PRO A 77 -3.63 40.45 3.33
C PRO A 77 -5.15 40.24 3.38
N GLU A 78 -5.91 40.93 2.51
CA GLU A 78 -7.37 40.84 2.47
C GLU A 78 -7.86 39.48 1.94
N GLU A 79 -7.20 38.92 0.91
CA GLU A 79 -7.50 37.59 0.40
C GLU A 79 -7.05 36.50 1.37
N ARG A 80 -5.94 36.74 2.08
CA ARG A 80 -5.30 35.77 2.98
C ARG A 80 -6.10 35.56 4.27
N ALA A 81 -6.59 36.63 4.89
CA ALA A 81 -7.28 36.59 6.18
C ALA A 81 -8.45 35.57 6.26
N PRO A 82 -9.42 35.53 5.32
CA PRO A 82 -10.50 34.54 5.38
C PRO A 82 -10.00 33.10 5.20
N ILE A 83 -8.93 32.89 4.43
CA ILE A 83 -8.35 31.57 4.21
C ILE A 83 -7.59 31.10 5.45
N GLU A 84 -6.86 31.99 6.12
CA GLU A 84 -6.22 31.72 7.40
C GLU A 84 -7.25 31.38 8.49
N ASP A 85 -8.37 32.10 8.57
CA ASP A 85 -9.45 31.79 9.52
C ASP A 85 -10.09 30.42 9.25
N ARG A 86 -10.24 30.06 7.97
CA ARG A 86 -10.72 28.73 7.58
C ARG A 86 -9.71 27.64 7.95
N LEU A 87 -8.42 27.86 7.67
CA LEU A 87 -7.34 26.94 8.04
C LEU A 87 -7.26 26.76 9.56
N ALA A 88 -7.38 27.85 10.32
CA ALA A 88 -7.42 27.88 11.77
C ALA A 88 -8.52 26.98 12.33
N THR A 89 -9.73 27.16 11.79
CA THR A 89 -10.92 26.40 12.18
C THR A 89 -10.74 24.91 11.88
N LEU A 90 -10.45 24.55 10.63
CA LEU A 90 -10.32 23.14 10.22
C LEU A 90 -9.20 22.41 10.97
N SER A 91 -8.01 23.02 11.07
CA SER A 91 -6.88 22.41 11.79
C SER A 91 -7.12 22.35 13.30
N GLY A 92 -7.86 23.32 13.87
CA GLY A 92 -8.28 23.33 15.26
C GLY A 92 -9.21 22.19 15.60
N GLU A 93 -10.26 21.98 14.80
CA GLU A 93 -11.24 20.91 14.99
C GLU A 93 -10.59 19.51 14.86
N ILE A 94 -9.72 19.31 13.87
CA ILE A 94 -8.95 18.07 13.70
C ILE A 94 -8.09 17.80 14.94
N ARG A 95 -7.43 18.83 15.46
CA ARG A 95 -6.55 18.69 16.63
C ARG A 95 -7.34 18.30 17.87
N VAL A 96 -8.46 18.98 18.15
CA VAL A 96 -9.33 18.63 19.28
C VAL A 96 -9.83 17.19 19.15
N LYS A 97 -10.22 16.76 17.93
CA LYS A 97 -10.62 15.37 17.68
C LYS A 97 -9.48 14.38 17.91
N GLY A 98 -8.27 14.70 17.45
CA GLY A 98 -7.07 13.88 17.63
C GLY A 98 -6.68 13.74 19.10
N GLU A 99 -6.74 14.83 19.88
CA GLU A 99 -6.49 14.84 21.32
C GLU A 99 -7.50 13.95 22.07
N ALA A 100 -8.80 14.04 21.72
CA ALA A 100 -9.84 13.19 22.31
C ALA A 100 -9.61 11.69 22.03
N LEU A 101 -9.21 11.34 20.80
CA LEU A 101 -8.90 9.96 20.41
C LEU A 101 -7.64 9.43 21.10
N ALA A 102 -6.62 10.28 21.24
CA ALA A 102 -5.37 9.93 21.94
C ALA A 102 -5.60 9.63 23.43
N ALA A 103 -6.64 10.20 24.04
CA ALA A 103 -7.05 9.93 25.42
C ALA A 103 -7.92 8.67 25.58
N SER A 104 -8.30 8.00 24.48
CA SER A 104 -9.16 6.82 24.52
C SER A 104 -8.46 5.59 25.11
N ARG A 105 -9.26 4.67 25.69
CA ARG A 105 -8.79 3.35 26.14
C ARG A 105 -8.63 2.36 24.98
N ASP A 106 -9.28 2.61 23.84
CA ASP A 106 -9.11 1.79 22.65
C ASP A 106 -7.77 2.09 21.94
N SER A 107 -7.01 1.05 21.59
CA SER A 107 -5.69 1.21 20.97
C SER A 107 -5.79 1.72 19.52
N GLY A 108 -6.85 1.34 18.80
CA GLY A 108 -7.10 1.82 17.43
C GLY A 108 -7.44 3.30 17.42
N GLU A 109 -8.28 3.76 18.35
CA GLU A 109 -8.58 5.17 18.53
C GLU A 109 -7.32 5.97 18.90
N ARG A 110 -6.49 5.49 19.85
CA ARG A 110 -5.23 6.17 20.17
C ARG A 110 -4.30 6.29 18.97
N LEU A 111 -4.19 5.24 18.17
CA LEU A 111 -3.38 5.26 16.95
C LEU A 111 -3.93 6.28 15.94
N MET A 112 -5.26 6.32 15.75
CA MET A 112 -5.90 7.33 14.90
C MET A 112 -5.63 8.75 15.41
N GLY A 113 -5.66 8.97 16.73
CA GLY A 113 -5.30 10.24 17.35
C GLY A 113 -3.87 10.67 17.04
N GLN A 114 -2.91 9.73 17.12
CA GLN A 114 -1.51 9.97 16.75
C GLN A 114 -1.34 10.29 15.26
N MET A 115 -2.07 9.59 14.39
CA MET A 115 -2.09 9.86 12.95
C MET A 115 -2.63 11.27 12.66
N LEU A 116 -3.74 11.67 13.28
CA LEU A 116 -4.31 13.02 13.12
C LEU A 116 -3.36 14.10 13.61
N ALA A 117 -2.71 13.91 14.76
CA ALA A 117 -1.73 14.85 15.28
C ALA A 117 -0.54 15.02 14.32
N SER A 118 -0.03 13.91 13.79
CA SER A 118 1.08 13.93 12.83
C SER A 118 0.68 14.52 11.48
N ALA A 119 -0.55 14.30 11.03
CA ALA A 119 -1.07 14.87 9.78
C ALA A 119 -1.22 16.40 9.83
N LEU A 120 -1.23 17.01 11.02
CA LEU A 120 -1.21 18.47 11.20
C LEU A 120 0.20 19.07 11.25
N GLU A 121 1.24 18.25 11.09
CA GLU A 121 2.61 18.72 10.96
C GLU A 121 2.95 18.89 9.47
N ILE A 122 3.55 20.03 9.14
CA ILE A 122 4.06 20.36 7.80
C ILE A 122 5.50 20.89 7.93
N PRO A 123 6.37 20.72 6.92
CA PRO A 123 7.77 21.11 7.02
C PRO A 123 7.95 22.61 7.23
N SER A 124 7.14 23.42 6.56
CA SER A 124 7.28 24.88 6.55
C SER A 124 5.99 25.58 6.12
N PRO A 125 5.87 26.89 6.35
CA PRO A 125 4.77 27.73 5.88
C PRO A 125 4.37 27.62 4.42
N GLU A 126 5.31 27.26 3.54
CA GLU A 126 5.10 27.25 2.10
C GLU A 126 4.29 26.07 1.59
N HIS A 127 4.16 25.05 2.44
CA HIS A 127 3.39 23.86 2.18
C HIS A 127 1.89 24.07 2.35
N VAL A 128 1.47 25.29 2.73
CA VAL A 128 0.06 25.70 2.74
C VAL A 128 -0.28 26.38 1.41
N LEU A 129 -1.00 25.64 0.57
CA LEU A 129 -1.48 26.09 -0.72
C LEU A 129 -2.95 26.47 -0.67
N VAL A 130 -3.39 27.17 -1.70
CA VAL A 130 -4.76 27.61 -1.90
C VAL A 130 -5.20 27.20 -3.28
N VAL A 131 -6.32 26.46 -3.35
CA VAL A 131 -6.99 26.07 -4.59
C VAL A 131 -8.37 26.72 -4.58
N GLY A 132 -8.58 27.74 -5.41
CA GLY A 132 -9.73 28.63 -5.28
C GLY A 132 -9.68 29.42 -3.96
N ASP A 133 -10.63 29.14 -3.05
CA ASP A 133 -10.72 29.74 -1.70
C ASP A 133 -10.52 28.70 -0.59
N LYS A 134 -9.95 27.53 -0.92
CA LYS A 134 -9.78 26.42 0.01
C LYS A 134 -8.29 26.23 0.36
N PRO A 135 -7.93 26.22 1.66
CA PRO A 135 -6.58 25.88 2.06
C PRO A 135 -6.33 24.38 1.88
N VAL A 136 -5.14 24.03 1.37
CA VAL A 136 -4.69 22.66 1.16
C VAL A 136 -3.28 22.52 1.71
N LEU A 137 -3.07 21.52 2.56
CA LEU A 137 -1.78 21.15 3.12
C LEU A 137 -1.12 20.15 2.19
N THR A 138 0.10 20.48 1.79
CA THR A 138 1.06 19.59 1.11
C THR A 138 2.17 19.24 2.08
N GLY A 139 2.98 18.22 1.80
CA GLY A 139 4.07 17.84 2.71
C GLY A 139 3.62 17.40 4.11
N TRP A 140 2.32 17.24 4.36
CA TRP A 140 1.78 16.93 5.68
C TRP A 140 2.28 15.59 6.19
N GLY A 141 2.34 15.41 7.51
CA GLY A 141 2.97 14.22 8.10
C GLY A 141 4.49 14.21 7.94
N ASN A 142 5.11 15.34 7.58
CA ASN A 142 6.56 15.48 7.52
C ASN A 142 7.01 16.77 8.22
N VAL A 143 8.25 16.77 8.68
CA VAL A 143 8.93 17.96 9.23
C VAL A 143 10.18 18.27 8.41
N THR A 144 10.71 19.49 8.53
CA THR A 144 12.00 19.84 7.89
C THR A 144 13.11 18.93 8.41
N GLU A 145 13.95 18.42 7.51
CA GLU A 145 15.12 17.61 7.85
C GLU A 145 16.26 18.51 8.39
N GLY A 146 16.80 18.21 9.58
CA GLY A 146 17.97 18.91 10.15
C GLY A 146 17.83 19.37 11.61
N VAL A 147 18.94 19.91 12.17
CA VAL A 147 19.00 20.48 13.53
C VAL A 147 18.14 21.76 13.57
N GLY A 148 17.01 21.70 14.27
CA GLY A 148 16.01 22.79 14.31
C GLY A 148 14.70 22.48 13.59
N ALA A 149 14.37 21.21 13.31
CA ALA A 149 13.09 20.77 12.75
C ALA A 149 11.90 21.46 13.46
N ALA A 150 11.33 22.46 12.78
CA ALA A 150 10.21 23.23 13.29
C ALA A 150 8.96 22.35 13.29
N ARG A 151 8.39 22.11 14.47
CA ARG A 151 7.07 21.51 14.63
C ARG A 151 6.04 22.57 14.94
N GLY A 152 4.77 22.25 14.67
CA GLY A 152 3.66 23.12 14.99
C GLY A 152 3.60 24.36 14.10
N VAL A 153 4.02 24.27 12.83
CA VAL A 153 3.90 25.38 11.88
C VAL A 153 2.46 25.90 11.78
N LEU A 154 1.47 25.01 11.89
CA LEU A 154 0.04 25.39 11.89
C LEU A 154 -0.41 26.12 13.16
N THR A 155 0.38 26.10 14.24
CA THR A 155 0.01 26.79 15.49
C THR A 155 -0.08 28.30 15.34
N ARG A 156 0.67 28.89 14.39
CA ARG A 156 0.61 30.32 14.06
C ARG A 156 -0.76 30.76 13.53
N PHE A 157 -1.56 29.83 13.04
CA PHE A 157 -2.90 30.08 12.54
C PHE A 157 -3.97 29.79 13.59
N ARG A 158 -3.63 29.48 14.85
CA ARG A 158 -4.66 29.16 15.86
C ARG A 158 -5.56 30.37 16.14
N LYS A 159 -6.86 30.15 16.03
CA LYS A 159 -7.88 31.09 16.51
C LYS A 159 -7.90 31.06 18.05
N GLY A 160 -7.75 32.22 18.69
CA GLY A 160 -8.01 32.37 20.12
C GLY A 160 -6.85 32.15 21.09
N VAL A 161 -5.59 32.15 20.65
CA VAL A 161 -4.46 32.38 21.58
C VAL A 161 -4.05 33.85 21.46
N VAL A 162 -4.66 34.70 22.28
CA VAL A 162 -3.99 35.92 22.72
C VAL A 162 -2.73 35.42 23.45
N PRO A 163 -1.50 35.77 23.02
CA PRO A 163 -0.34 35.45 23.83
C PRO A 163 -0.63 36.01 25.23
N PRO A 164 -0.45 35.22 26.30
CA PRO A 164 -0.62 35.76 27.65
C PRO A 164 0.18 37.06 27.70
N PRO A 165 -0.41 38.17 28.20
CA PRO A 165 0.31 39.42 28.29
C PRO A 165 1.64 39.12 28.95
N ALA A 166 2.74 39.43 28.24
CA ALA A 166 4.06 39.30 28.80
C ALA A 166 4.00 40.01 30.17
N PRO A 167 4.47 39.37 31.25
CA PRO A 167 4.49 40.04 32.54
C PRO A 167 5.17 41.41 32.35
N PRO A 168 4.60 42.49 32.91
CA PRO A 168 5.13 43.82 32.72
C PRO A 168 6.62 43.80 33.06
N LEU A 169 7.44 44.11 32.05
CA LEU A 169 8.84 44.42 32.27
C LEU A 169 8.88 45.48 33.39
N PRO A 170 9.69 45.27 34.44
CA PRO A 170 9.84 46.27 35.49
C PRO A 170 10.27 47.60 34.85
N PRO A 171 9.82 48.74 35.40
CA PRO A 171 10.13 50.03 34.83
C PRO A 171 11.63 50.20 34.69
N THR A 172 12.08 50.50 33.48
CA THR A 172 13.42 51.00 33.21
C THR A 172 13.66 52.20 34.11
N PRO A 173 14.69 52.18 34.98
CA PRO A 173 15.07 53.38 35.72
C PRO A 173 15.59 54.45 34.74
N PRO A 174 15.46 55.74 35.11
CA PRO A 174 15.82 56.84 34.23
C PRO A 174 17.32 56.82 33.90
N VAL A 175 17.60 57.29 32.68
CA VAL A 175 18.93 57.47 32.10
C VAL A 175 19.88 58.13 33.12
N ALA A 176 20.93 57.38 33.50
CA ALA A 176 22.14 57.88 34.14
C ALA A 176 23.30 57.74 33.13
N PRO A 177 24.35 58.57 33.22
CA PRO A 177 25.22 58.91 32.10
C PRO A 177 26.07 57.73 31.61
N VAL A 178 26.40 57.78 30.31
CA VAL A 178 27.25 56.83 29.58
C VAL A 178 28.55 56.60 30.35
N ILE A 179 28.70 55.39 30.90
CA ILE A 179 29.98 54.86 31.36
C ILE A 179 30.59 54.08 30.19
N VAL A 180 31.80 54.48 29.81
CA VAL A 180 32.64 53.83 28.80
C VAL A 180 32.77 52.34 29.11
N ALA A 181 32.45 51.50 28.11
CA ALA A 181 32.53 50.05 28.23
C ALA A 181 33.99 49.58 28.42
N PRO A 182 34.28 48.69 29.37
CA PRO A 182 35.60 48.08 29.51
C PRO A 182 35.87 47.05 28.39
N PRO A 183 37.15 46.82 28.01
CA PRO A 183 37.50 45.86 26.97
C PRO A 183 37.13 44.41 27.37
N PRO A 184 36.82 43.53 26.40
CA PRO A 184 36.46 42.15 26.67
C PRO A 184 37.63 41.38 27.30
N PRO A 185 37.36 40.50 28.29
CA PRO A 185 38.40 39.68 28.91
C PRO A 185 38.99 38.68 27.90
N PRO A 186 40.28 38.34 28.01
CA PRO A 186 40.93 37.39 27.11
C PRO A 186 40.27 36.01 27.17
N GLY A 187 40.20 35.38 25.99
CA GLY A 187 39.46 34.17 25.71
C GLY A 187 39.62 33.08 26.77
N ARG A 188 38.53 32.84 27.50
CA ARG A 188 38.35 31.59 28.24
C ARG A 188 38.36 30.46 27.22
N PHE A 189 39.46 29.72 27.15
CA PHE A 189 39.53 28.46 26.43
C PHE A 189 38.28 27.65 26.81
N PRO A 190 37.48 27.19 25.83
CA PRO A 190 36.16 26.64 26.08
C PRO A 190 36.30 25.29 26.78
N TRP A 191 36.44 25.32 28.11
CA TRP A 191 36.57 24.15 28.97
C TRP A 191 35.39 23.17 28.80
N TRP A 192 34.24 23.67 28.35
CA TRP A 192 33.09 22.86 27.97
C TRP A 192 33.32 22.04 26.69
N LEU A 193 34.09 22.53 25.71
CA LEU A 193 34.51 21.75 24.54
C LEU A 193 35.53 20.68 24.94
N ALA A 194 36.46 21.00 25.86
CA ALA A 194 37.39 20.00 26.40
C ALA A 194 36.65 18.92 27.21
N ALA A 195 35.65 19.31 28.01
CA ALA A 195 34.80 18.39 28.75
C ALA A 195 33.92 17.53 27.81
N LEU A 196 33.37 18.12 26.74
CA LEU A 196 32.61 17.40 25.72
C LEU A 196 33.50 16.40 24.97
N PHE A 197 34.72 16.80 24.61
CA PHE A 197 35.68 15.92 23.94
C PHE A 197 36.12 14.77 24.86
N ALA A 198 36.38 15.03 26.13
CA ALA A 198 36.67 14.00 27.13
C ALA A 198 35.49 13.03 27.32
N LEU A 199 34.24 13.54 27.34
CA LEU A 199 33.04 12.72 27.43
C LEU A 199 32.85 11.85 26.17
N LEU A 200 33.07 12.41 24.97
CA LEU A 200 33.00 11.66 23.71
C LEU A 200 34.06 10.57 23.63
N LEU A 201 35.30 10.85 24.08
CA LEU A 201 36.35 9.84 24.17
C LEU A 201 35.99 8.73 25.16
N LEU A 202 35.44 9.09 26.33
CA LEU A 202 35.01 8.11 27.33
C LEU A 202 33.88 7.23 26.78
N LEU A 203 32.89 7.82 26.09
CA LEU A 203 31.83 7.08 25.42
C LEU A 203 32.36 6.18 24.31
N ALA A 204 33.32 6.65 23.50
CA ALA A 204 33.94 5.85 22.44
C ALA A 204 34.73 4.65 22.99
N VAL A 205 35.50 4.83 24.08
CA VAL A 205 36.21 3.74 24.77
C VAL A 205 35.22 2.76 25.40
N LEU A 206 34.14 3.26 26.01
CA LEU A 206 33.08 2.43 26.58
C LEU A 206 32.37 1.62 25.48
N LEU A 207 32.05 2.25 24.36
CA LEU A 207 31.45 1.57 23.21
C LEU A 207 32.40 0.51 22.65
N TRP A 208 33.68 0.84 22.46
CA TRP A 208 34.70 -0.10 21.99
C TRP A 208 34.84 -1.32 22.92
N TRP A 209 34.80 -1.09 24.24
CA TRP A 209 34.88 -2.17 25.23
C TRP A 209 33.62 -3.03 25.30
N LEU A 210 32.44 -2.43 25.11
CA LEU A 210 31.15 -3.12 25.13
C LEU A 210 30.78 -3.76 23.79
N TRP A 211 31.34 -3.28 22.67
CA TRP A 211 31.10 -3.75 21.31
C TRP A 211 31.22 -5.28 21.15
N PRO A 212 32.29 -5.96 21.61
CA PRO A 212 32.39 -7.42 21.50
C PRO A 212 31.32 -8.16 22.33
N ARG A 213 30.84 -7.58 23.44
CA ARG A 213 29.76 -8.16 24.24
C ARG A 213 28.38 -7.95 23.62
N ILE A 214 28.16 -6.80 22.99
CA ILE A 214 26.93 -6.51 22.23
C ILE A 214 26.86 -7.43 21.01
N LEU A 215 27.96 -7.56 20.26
CA LEU A 215 28.01 -8.48 19.11
C LEU A 215 27.78 -9.93 19.52
N ALA A 216 28.30 -10.38 20.66
CA ALA A 216 28.04 -11.72 21.19
C ALA A 216 26.56 -11.98 21.51
N PHE A 217 25.78 -10.94 21.82
CA PHE A 217 24.33 -11.04 22.04
C PHE A 217 23.52 -11.09 20.74
N PHE A 218 24.09 -10.58 19.64
CA PHE A 218 23.51 -10.59 18.29
C PHE A 218 24.03 -11.73 17.40
N VAL A 219 24.96 -12.57 17.90
CA VAL A 219 25.27 -13.85 17.24
C VAL A 219 24.00 -14.69 17.31
N ILE A 220 23.38 -14.87 16.15
CA ILE A 220 22.20 -15.71 15.95
C ILE A 220 22.55 -17.09 16.54
N PRO A 221 21.79 -17.61 17.53
CA PRO A 221 21.98 -18.99 17.96
C PRO A 221 21.82 -19.88 16.72
N GLU A 222 22.77 -20.79 16.51
CA GLU A 222 22.74 -21.86 15.49
C GLU A 222 21.30 -22.29 15.20
N PRO A 223 20.88 -22.39 13.93
CA PRO A 223 19.49 -22.64 13.57
C PRO A 223 18.97 -23.87 14.32
N VAL A 224 18.07 -23.64 15.28
CA VAL A 224 17.46 -24.67 16.15
C VAL A 224 16.58 -25.64 15.35
N CYS A 225 16.38 -25.39 14.05
CA CYS A 225 15.74 -26.31 13.12
C CYS A 225 16.80 -27.00 12.26
N GLY A 226 17.40 -28.06 12.80
CA GLY A 226 18.05 -29.07 11.96
C GLY A 226 16.98 -29.77 11.13
N ILE A 227 16.98 -29.57 9.81
CA ILE A 227 16.15 -30.35 8.89
C ILE A 227 16.59 -31.81 9.06
N ASN A 228 15.66 -32.71 9.35
CA ASN A 228 15.99 -34.11 9.54
C ASN A 228 16.57 -34.66 8.22
N PRO A 229 17.76 -35.29 8.21
CA PRO A 229 18.33 -35.87 6.99
C PRO A 229 17.38 -36.85 6.30
N ASP A 230 16.49 -37.51 7.04
CA ASP A 230 15.49 -38.42 6.48
C ASP A 230 14.44 -37.68 5.64
N GLU A 231 14.07 -36.45 6.00
CA GLU A 231 13.12 -35.64 5.22
C GLU A 231 13.76 -35.17 3.90
N ILE A 232 15.06 -34.87 3.90
CA ILE A 232 15.81 -34.49 2.70
C ILE A 232 15.84 -35.68 1.73
N ALA A 233 16.18 -36.87 2.23
CA ALA A 233 16.21 -38.08 1.40
C ALA A 233 14.85 -38.40 0.75
N LEU A 234 13.75 -38.20 1.49
CA LEU A 234 12.40 -38.40 0.97
C LEU A 234 12.04 -37.40 -0.15
N ILE A 235 12.47 -36.14 -0.01
CA ILE A 235 12.25 -35.11 -1.04
C ILE A 235 13.05 -35.46 -2.30
N GLU A 236 14.31 -35.87 -2.15
CA GLU A 236 15.16 -36.29 -3.26
C GLU A 236 14.59 -37.50 -4.00
N GLU A 237 14.05 -38.49 -3.28
CA GLU A 237 13.38 -39.64 -3.87
C GLU A 237 12.15 -39.22 -4.68
N ARG A 238 11.31 -38.34 -4.11
CA ARG A 238 10.12 -37.82 -4.80
C ARG A 238 10.48 -37.05 -6.07
N ASP A 239 11.52 -36.23 -6.02
CA ASP A 239 11.97 -35.43 -7.16
C ASP A 239 12.60 -36.33 -8.25
N ALA A 240 13.28 -37.41 -7.87
CA ALA A 240 13.78 -38.42 -8.79
C ALA A 240 12.65 -39.17 -9.51
N GLU A 241 11.56 -39.51 -8.81
CA GLU A 241 10.37 -40.10 -9.43
C GLU A 241 9.71 -39.14 -10.42
N ALA A 242 9.51 -37.87 -10.03
CA ALA A 242 8.95 -36.85 -10.91
C ALA A 242 9.79 -36.64 -12.19
N ALA A 243 11.12 -36.71 -12.08
CA ALA A 243 12.02 -36.64 -13.23
C ALA A 243 11.85 -37.84 -14.17
N ARG A 244 11.68 -39.06 -13.64
CA ARG A 244 11.42 -40.27 -14.44
C ARG A 244 10.08 -40.18 -15.17
N GLU A 245 9.03 -39.70 -14.50
CA GLU A 245 7.73 -39.47 -15.12
C GLU A 245 7.83 -38.48 -16.29
N ALA A 246 8.56 -37.38 -16.11
CA ALA A 246 8.76 -36.39 -17.16
C ALA A 246 9.49 -36.95 -18.39
N VAL A 247 10.43 -37.89 -18.20
CA VAL A 247 11.11 -38.58 -19.31
C VAL A 247 10.14 -39.49 -20.05
N LEU A 248 9.38 -40.33 -19.33
CA LEU A 248 8.41 -41.23 -19.95
C LEU A 248 7.32 -40.49 -20.74
N GLN A 249 6.85 -39.35 -20.22
CA GLN A 249 5.90 -38.49 -20.93
C GLN A 249 6.46 -37.96 -22.25
N ARG A 250 7.75 -37.61 -22.29
CA ARG A 250 8.41 -37.17 -23.53
C ARG A 250 8.53 -38.30 -24.54
N GLU A 251 8.89 -39.50 -24.09
CA GLU A 251 8.96 -40.69 -24.95
C GLU A 251 7.59 -41.04 -25.54
N LEU A 252 6.52 -40.94 -24.72
CA LEU A 252 5.16 -41.17 -25.19
C LEU A 252 4.77 -40.15 -26.27
N ALA A 253 5.06 -38.87 -26.04
CA ALA A 253 4.78 -37.81 -27.02
C ALA A 253 5.55 -38.03 -28.35
N ASP A 254 6.79 -38.53 -28.29
CA ASP A 254 7.57 -38.85 -29.48
C ASP A 254 6.98 -40.07 -30.24
N LEU A 255 6.58 -41.11 -29.52
CA LEU A 255 5.92 -42.28 -30.11
C LEU A 255 4.60 -41.91 -30.80
N GLU A 256 3.77 -41.09 -30.15
CA GLU A 256 2.53 -40.59 -30.73
C GLU A 256 2.79 -39.83 -32.02
N ARG A 257 3.82 -38.98 -32.05
CA ARG A 257 4.25 -38.25 -33.24
C ARG A 257 4.65 -39.19 -34.38
N ARG A 258 5.46 -40.22 -34.08
CA ARG A 258 5.88 -41.23 -35.09
C ARG A 258 4.69 -42.01 -35.63
N ILE A 259 3.71 -42.34 -34.78
CA ILE A 259 2.47 -43.01 -35.22
C ILE A 259 1.66 -42.10 -36.14
N ALA A 260 1.52 -40.81 -35.79
CA ALA A 260 0.81 -39.84 -36.61
C ALA A 260 1.47 -39.66 -38.00
N GLU A 261 2.80 -39.57 -38.04
CA GLU A 261 3.58 -39.48 -39.28
C GLU A 261 3.36 -40.72 -40.16
N LYS A 262 3.46 -41.92 -39.59
CA LYS A 262 3.19 -43.17 -40.33
C LYS A 262 1.75 -43.27 -40.84
N ARG A 263 0.77 -42.74 -40.09
CA ARG A 263 -0.64 -42.70 -40.54
C ARG A 263 -0.83 -41.78 -41.74
N LEU A 264 -0.14 -40.64 -41.77
CA LEU A 264 -0.18 -39.71 -42.91
C LEU A 264 0.48 -40.29 -44.16
N ALA A 265 1.48 -41.16 -44.01
CA ALA A 265 2.19 -41.81 -45.10
C ALA A 265 1.41 -42.96 -45.78
N CYS A 266 0.28 -43.40 -45.23
CA CYS A 266 -0.54 -44.45 -45.83
C CYS A 266 -1.48 -43.88 -46.92
N GLU A 267 -1.24 -44.22 -48.19
CA GLU A 267 -2.14 -43.90 -49.31
C GLU A 267 -3.44 -44.75 -49.22
N PRO A 268 -4.63 -44.14 -49.38
CA PRO A 268 -5.87 -44.91 -49.47
C PRO A 268 -5.89 -45.79 -50.73
N PRO A 269 -6.52 -46.98 -50.69
CA PRO A 269 -6.61 -47.85 -51.85
C PRO A 269 -7.36 -47.14 -52.99
N PRO A 270 -6.99 -47.40 -54.26
CA PRO A 270 -7.63 -46.75 -55.41
C PRO A 270 -9.13 -47.04 -55.41
N PRO A 271 -9.97 -46.04 -55.77
CA PRO A 271 -11.40 -46.23 -55.83
C PRO A 271 -11.74 -47.34 -56.84
N PRO A 272 -12.76 -48.18 -56.55
CA PRO A 272 -13.16 -49.24 -57.47
C PRO A 272 -13.53 -48.66 -58.83
N PRO A 273 -13.26 -49.39 -59.94
CA PRO A 273 -13.53 -48.90 -61.28
C PRO A 273 -15.01 -48.55 -61.45
N PRO A 274 -15.33 -47.47 -62.20
CA PRO A 274 -16.71 -47.05 -62.40
C PRO A 274 -17.50 -48.18 -63.08
N PRO A 275 -18.76 -48.41 -62.67
CA PRO A 275 -19.59 -49.45 -63.25
C PRO A 275 -19.81 -49.19 -64.75
N PRO A 276 -19.87 -50.25 -65.59
CA PRO A 276 -19.98 -50.11 -67.04
C PRO A 276 -21.27 -49.38 -67.45
N PRO A 277 -21.23 -48.61 -68.56
CA PRO A 277 -22.36 -47.81 -69.00
C PRO A 277 -23.57 -48.70 -69.32
N HIS A 278 -24.70 -48.42 -68.65
CA HIS A 278 -25.97 -49.08 -68.93
C HIS A 278 -26.41 -48.85 -70.38
N HIS A 279 -26.50 -49.91 -71.17
CA HIS A 279 -27.22 -49.90 -72.44
C HIS A 279 -28.70 -49.57 -72.16
N ARG A 280 -29.11 -48.35 -72.55
CA ARG A 280 -30.52 -47.97 -72.61
C ARG A 280 -31.23 -48.83 -73.66
N HIS A 281 -31.88 -49.91 -73.21
CA HIS A 281 -32.89 -50.57 -74.04
C HIS A 281 -34.10 -49.65 -74.19
N ARG A 282 -34.33 -49.22 -75.44
CA ARG A 282 -35.53 -48.53 -75.90
C ARG A 282 -36.76 -49.40 -75.61
N HIS A 283 -37.78 -48.72 -75.10
CA HIS A 283 -39.10 -49.19 -74.67
C HIS A 283 -39.77 -50.31 -75.48
N HIS A 284 -40.57 -51.13 -74.80
CA HIS A 284 -41.98 -51.26 -75.17
C HIS A 284 -42.88 -51.28 -73.93
N ARG A 285 -43.73 -50.24 -73.84
CA ARG A 285 -44.88 -50.18 -72.94
C ARG A 285 -45.87 -51.27 -73.35
N HIS A 286 -46.32 -52.08 -72.40
CA HIS A 286 -47.68 -52.61 -72.42
C HIS A 286 -48.37 -52.34 -71.08
N HIS A 287 -49.42 -51.54 -71.17
CA HIS A 287 -50.40 -51.28 -70.11
C HIS A 287 -51.10 -52.58 -69.69
N ARG A 288 -51.19 -52.85 -68.38
CA ARG A 288 -52.43 -53.38 -67.77
C ARG A 288 -52.62 -52.80 -66.37
N ARG A 289 -53.88 -52.46 -66.10
CA ARG A 289 -54.41 -51.72 -64.95
C ARG A 289 -54.73 -52.64 -63.76
N HIS A 290 -54.87 -52.01 -62.59
CA HIS A 290 -55.71 -52.35 -61.41
C HIS A 290 -55.01 -53.04 -60.21
N PRO A 291 -55.58 -52.98 -58.97
CA PRO A 291 -55.61 -51.77 -58.13
C PRO A 291 -55.31 -52.04 -56.62
N ARG A 292 -55.06 -50.95 -55.87
CA ARG A 292 -55.30 -50.74 -54.42
C ARG A 292 -54.83 -51.80 -53.40
N ARG A 293 -53.98 -51.37 -52.45
CA ARG A 293 -54.30 -51.39 -50.99
C ARG A 293 -53.28 -50.62 -50.13
N CYS A 294 -53.85 -49.74 -49.28
CA CYS A 294 -53.49 -49.25 -47.94
C CYS A 294 -52.01 -48.87 -47.61
N ARG A 295 -51.69 -47.58 -47.31
CA ARG A 295 -51.71 -46.91 -45.97
C ARG A 295 -51.05 -47.77 -44.87
N HIS A 296 -50.09 -47.34 -44.05
CA HIS A 296 -49.88 -46.02 -43.42
C HIS A 296 -48.41 -45.90 -42.87
N PRO A 297 -47.94 -44.70 -42.48
CA PRO A 297 -46.57 -44.37 -42.08
C PRO A 297 -46.38 -44.12 -40.56
N HIS A 298 -45.16 -43.69 -40.22
CA HIS A 298 -44.69 -42.98 -39.01
C HIS A 298 -43.95 -43.77 -37.93
N ARG A 299 -42.71 -43.35 -37.69
CA ARG A 299 -42.31 -42.82 -36.37
C ARG A 299 -41.09 -41.91 -36.47
N ARG A 300 -41.34 -40.59 -36.48
CA ARG A 300 -40.49 -39.62 -35.77
C ARG A 300 -40.83 -39.69 -34.27
N LEU A 301 -40.02 -39.06 -33.43
CA LEU A 301 -40.16 -38.70 -31.99
C LEU A 301 -38.79 -39.08 -31.34
N HIS A 302 -38.10 -38.32 -30.50
CA HIS A 302 -38.19 -36.94 -30.03
C HIS A 302 -36.87 -36.66 -29.26
N HIS A 303 -36.38 -35.43 -29.31
CA HIS A 303 -35.46 -34.89 -28.32
C HIS A 303 -36.12 -34.87 -26.92
N PRO A 304 -35.33 -34.96 -25.83
CA PRO A 304 -35.68 -34.27 -24.60
C PRO A 304 -34.69 -33.17 -24.21
N ARG A 305 -35.30 -32.14 -23.66
CA ARG A 305 -34.78 -30.87 -23.16
C ARG A 305 -33.94 -31.02 -21.89
N ARG A 306 -33.08 -30.02 -21.73
CA ARG A 306 -32.39 -29.57 -20.50
C ARG A 306 -33.33 -29.47 -19.29
N LEU A 307 -32.84 -29.89 -18.13
CA LEU A 307 -33.31 -29.47 -16.82
C LEU A 307 -32.08 -29.19 -15.93
N ARG A 308 -32.01 -27.96 -15.39
CA ARG A 308 -31.15 -27.61 -14.24
C ARG A 308 -31.67 -28.34 -12.99
N PRO A 309 -30.81 -28.48 -11.96
CA PRO A 309 -31.33 -28.31 -10.61
C PRO A 309 -30.51 -27.34 -9.74
N HIS A 310 -31.26 -26.87 -8.75
CA HIS A 310 -31.03 -25.80 -7.80
C HIS A 310 -30.20 -26.28 -6.59
N ARG A 311 -29.51 -25.32 -5.96
CA ARG A 311 -28.95 -25.38 -4.59
C ARG A 311 -29.88 -26.06 -3.58
N ARG A 312 -29.31 -26.91 -2.70
CA ARG A 312 -29.63 -27.07 -1.27
C ARG A 312 -28.45 -27.78 -0.58
N GLY A 313 -27.94 -27.23 0.53
CA GLY A 313 -27.05 -27.94 1.45
C GLY A 313 -27.82 -28.98 2.29
N PRO A 314 -27.13 -29.83 3.07
CA PRO A 314 -27.22 -29.70 4.52
C PRO A 314 -25.95 -30.08 5.32
N LYS A 315 -26.10 -29.93 6.64
CA LYS A 315 -25.18 -29.96 7.77
C LYS A 315 -24.57 -31.33 8.12
N THR A 316 -23.36 -31.26 8.68
CA THR A 316 -22.70 -32.01 9.78
C THR A 316 -23.30 -33.33 10.33
N THR A 317 -22.47 -34.38 10.35
CA THR A 317 -22.12 -35.28 11.49
C THR A 317 -20.98 -36.23 11.03
N ALA A 318 -19.79 -36.16 11.62
CA ALA A 318 -19.26 -36.99 12.73
C ALA A 318 -18.57 -38.31 12.29
N GLY A 319 -17.31 -38.50 12.75
CA GLY A 319 -16.45 -39.69 12.57
C GLY A 319 -15.00 -39.27 12.23
N SER A 320 -14.17 -38.82 13.18
CA SER A 320 -13.40 -39.56 14.20
C SER A 320 -12.15 -40.30 13.67
N ASN A 321 -11.00 -39.87 14.23
CA ASN A 321 -9.66 -40.48 14.31
C ASN A 321 -8.86 -40.56 12.99
N VAL A 322 -7.62 -40.09 12.89
CA VAL A 322 -6.42 -40.27 13.74
C VAL A 322 -5.46 -39.11 13.44
N THR A 323 -4.68 -38.58 14.40
CA THR A 323 -3.20 -38.40 14.30
C THR A 323 -2.62 -37.77 15.57
N ALA A 324 -1.76 -38.56 16.19
CA ALA A 324 -0.66 -38.32 17.11
C ALA A 324 -0.47 -36.93 17.75
N ALA A 325 -0.49 -36.96 19.09
CA ALA A 325 0.17 -35.98 19.94
C ALA A 325 1.69 -36.03 19.75
N SER A 326 2.30 -34.95 19.27
CA SER A 326 3.74 -34.74 19.39
C SER A 326 4.02 -33.97 20.67
N LYS A 327 4.63 -34.69 21.62
CA LYS A 327 5.12 -34.18 22.89
C LYS A 327 6.44 -33.45 22.60
N ALA A 328 6.42 -32.12 22.60
CA ALA A 328 7.65 -31.33 22.67
C ALA A 328 8.34 -31.64 24.01
N ARG A 329 9.51 -32.29 23.94
CA ARG A 329 10.38 -32.49 25.09
C ARG A 329 11.66 -31.71 24.82
N CYS A 330 11.76 -30.53 25.43
CA CYS A 330 13.01 -29.81 25.57
C CYS A 330 13.99 -30.63 26.42
N ARG A 331 15.24 -30.68 26.00
CA ARG A 331 16.38 -30.86 26.89
C ARG A 331 17.47 -29.88 26.50
#